data_AF-A0A9D7SCF4-F1
#
_entry.id   AF-A0A9D7SCF4-F1
#
_cell.length_a   1.000
_cell.length_b   1.000
_cell.length_c   1.000
_cell.angle_alpha   90.00
_cell.angle_beta   90.00
_cell.angle_gamma   90.00
#
_symmetry.space_group_name_H-M   'P 1'
#
loop_
_entity.id
_entity.type
_entity.pdbx_description
1 polymer ?
#
loop_
_entity_poly.entity_id
_entity_poly.type
_entity_poly.pdbx_seq_one_letter_code
_entity_poly.pdbx_strand_id
1 'polypeptide(L)'
;MLVFLLDPSGIKLHHIDTGIIKFDPAFSTALFSPDGTKWVHHGFHKNPLWPNPETYPEVVHVFDFDRCNGHFTNHRFWQFTVPYFNGATGTSISPNSRFLYVSTGTYLLQYDLNASNIQSSGILVDYINYNIPNHNII
;
A
#
# COMPACT_ATOMS: atom_id res chain seq x y z
N MET A 1 0.50 18.41 -0.31
CA MET A 1 0.42 17.62 -1.55
C MET A 1 -0.17 18.47 -2.66
N LEU A 2 0.40 18.42 -3.87
CA LEU A 2 -0.17 19.09 -5.04
C LEU A 2 -1.16 18.14 -5.72
N VAL A 3 -2.38 18.60 -6.00
CA VAL A 3 -3.40 17.79 -6.68
C VAL A 3 -3.60 18.33 -8.09
N PHE A 4 -3.41 17.47 -9.08
CA PHE A 4 -3.55 17.80 -10.49
C PHE A 4 -4.78 17.10 -11.08
N LEU A 5 -5.54 17.83 -11.89
CA LEU A 5 -6.59 17.30 -12.74
C LEU A 5 -6.02 17.04 -14.13
N LEU A 6 -6.26 15.85 -14.67
CA LEU A 6 -6.01 15.52 -16.06
C LEU A 6 -7.33 15.53 -16.81
N ASP A 7 -7.45 16.39 -17.81
CA ASP A 7 -8.59 16.47 -18.72
C ASP A 7 -8.11 16.47 -20.19
N PRO A 8 -9.00 16.42 -21.20
CA PRO A 8 -8.59 16.45 -22.61
C PRO A 8 -7.79 17.69 -23.04
N SER A 9 -7.81 18.76 -22.25
CA SER A 9 -7.01 19.97 -22.48
C SER A 9 -5.66 19.97 -21.75
N GLY A 10 -5.36 18.93 -20.97
CA GLY A 10 -4.05 18.68 -20.37
C GLY A 10 -4.08 18.58 -18.83
N ILE A 11 -2.91 18.76 -18.23
CA ILE A 11 -2.71 18.70 -16.78
C ILE A 11 -2.86 20.10 -16.20
N LYS A 12 -3.73 20.25 -15.19
CA LYS A 12 -3.96 21.53 -14.49
C LYS A 12 -3.83 21.33 -12.99
N LEU A 13 -3.24 22.30 -12.30
CA LEU A 13 -3.30 22.34 -10.84
C LEU A 13 -4.77 22.52 -10.43
N HIS A 14 -5.32 21.54 -9.71
CA HIS A 14 -6.69 21.60 -9.21
C HIS A 14 -6.74 22.37 -7.89
N HIS A 15 -5.94 21.96 -6.91
CA HIS A 15 -5.74 22.66 -5.64
C HIS A 15 -4.44 22.19 -4.95
N ILE A 16 -4.07 22.90 -3.89
CA ILE A 16 -3.01 22.48 -2.96
C ILE A 16 -3.71 21.88 -1.75
N ASP A 17 -3.54 20.58 -1.54
CA ASP A 17 -3.99 19.93 -0.31
C ASP A 17 -2.87 20.06 0.73
N THR A 18 -3.13 20.81 1.81
CA THR A 18 -2.18 20.91 2.94
C THR A 18 -2.28 19.72 3.90
N GLY A 19 -2.99 18.66 3.50
CA GLY A 19 -3.21 17.42 4.25
C GLY A 19 -1.99 16.96 5.06
N ILE A 20 -2.27 16.56 6.30
CA ILE A 20 -1.29 16.28 7.36
C ILE A 20 -0.49 14.99 7.12
N ILE A 21 -0.84 14.21 6.10
CA ILE A 21 -0.30 12.86 5.94
C ILE A 21 1.09 12.93 5.32
N LYS A 22 2.09 12.99 6.20
CA LYS A 22 3.49 12.76 5.84
C LYS A 22 3.74 11.26 5.84
N PHE A 23 3.85 10.69 4.66
CA PHE A 23 4.45 9.37 4.51
C PHE A 23 5.96 9.56 4.53
N ASP A 24 6.69 8.75 5.31
CA ASP A 24 8.15 8.63 5.18
C ASP A 24 8.53 7.19 4.76
N PRO A 25 8.12 6.73 3.57
CA PRO A 25 8.50 5.41 3.11
C PRO A 25 9.73 5.47 2.23
N ALA A 26 10.73 4.64 2.52
CA ALA A 26 11.95 4.55 1.70
C ALA A 26 11.69 3.87 0.35
N PHE A 27 10.74 2.93 0.31
CA PHE A 27 10.32 2.19 -0.88
C PHE A 27 8.81 1.93 -0.77
N SER A 28 8.03 2.34 -1.77
CA SER A 28 6.58 2.19 -1.74
C SER A 28 5.95 2.03 -3.11
N THR A 29 4.70 1.58 -3.06
CA THR A 29 3.76 1.53 -4.17
C THR A 29 2.49 2.28 -3.77
N ALA A 30 1.84 2.91 -4.75
CA ALA A 30 0.57 3.58 -4.54
C ALA A 30 -0.35 3.37 -5.74
N LEU A 31 -1.64 3.17 -5.48
CA LEU A 31 -2.64 2.96 -6.52
C LEU A 31 -4.03 3.38 -6.06
N PHE A 32 -4.89 3.72 -7.02
CA PHE A 32 -6.31 3.90 -6.81
C PHE A 32 -7.06 2.57 -7.04
N SER A 33 -8.18 2.36 -6.35
CA SER A 33 -9.09 1.27 -6.70
C SER A 33 -9.68 1.50 -8.10
N PRO A 34 -10.07 0.44 -8.84
CA PRO A 34 -10.64 0.58 -10.18
C PRO A 34 -11.91 1.45 -10.27
N ASP A 35 -12.70 1.51 -9.20
CA ASP A 35 -13.87 2.38 -9.09
C ASP A 35 -13.53 3.83 -8.69
N GLY A 36 -12.25 4.11 -8.39
CA GLY A 36 -11.76 5.42 -8.00
C GLY A 36 -12.21 5.88 -6.62
N THR A 37 -12.72 5.00 -5.76
CA THR A 37 -13.24 5.36 -4.43
C THR A 37 -12.23 5.19 -3.30
N LYS A 38 -11.09 4.53 -3.56
CA LYS A 38 -10.03 4.31 -2.58
C LYS A 38 -8.66 4.62 -3.15
N TRP A 39 -7.76 5.03 -2.27
CA TRP A 39 -6.33 5.12 -2.55
C TRP A 39 -5.57 4.30 -1.52
N VAL A 40 -4.64 3.49 -2.01
CA VAL A 40 -3.81 2.63 -1.19
C VAL A 40 -2.36 3.01 -1.39
N HIS A 41 -1.63 3.06 -0.29
CA HIS A 41 -0.19 3.28 -0.27
C HIS A 41 0.46 2.23 0.62
N HIS A 42 1.38 1.46 0.07
CA HIS A 42 2.06 0.37 0.77
C HIS A 42 3.57 0.52 0.61
N GLY A 43 4.32 0.46 1.70
CA GLY A 43 5.77 0.55 1.66
C GLY A 43 6.43 0.38 3.03
N PHE A 44 7.75 0.55 3.08
CA PHE A 44 8.52 0.42 4.31
C PHE A 44 8.67 1.76 5.02
N HIS A 45 8.44 1.83 6.32
CA HIS A 45 8.77 3.03 7.09
C HIS A 45 10.29 3.21 7.16
N LYS A 46 10.78 4.37 6.75
CA LYS A 46 12.19 4.77 6.88
C LYS A 46 12.46 5.24 8.31
N ASN A 47 12.36 4.36 9.31
CA ASN A 47 12.77 4.75 10.66
C ASN A 47 14.25 4.39 10.91
N PRO A 48 15.19 5.34 10.93
CA PRO A 48 16.58 5.10 11.34
C PRO A 48 16.74 4.76 12.84
N LEU A 49 15.65 4.82 13.62
CA LEU A 49 15.56 4.46 15.05
C LEU A 49 14.75 3.18 15.28
N TRP A 50 14.46 2.39 14.23
CA TRP A 50 13.82 1.10 14.44
C TRP A 50 14.74 0.22 15.31
N PRO A 51 14.26 -0.27 16.47
CA PRO A 51 15.13 -0.79 17.53
C PRO A 51 15.86 -2.08 17.17
N ASN A 52 15.46 -2.73 16.07
CA ASN A 52 16.07 -3.97 15.63
C ASN A 52 16.48 -3.88 14.14
N PRO A 53 17.79 -3.80 13.81
CA PRO A 53 18.26 -3.77 12.42
C PRO A 53 17.92 -5.03 11.62
N GLU A 54 17.45 -6.10 12.28
CA GLU A 54 17.02 -7.35 11.68
C GLU A 54 15.55 -7.36 11.28
N THR A 55 14.78 -6.29 11.52
CA THR A 55 13.37 -6.25 11.11
C THR A 55 13.02 -4.92 10.47
N TYR A 56 12.05 -4.95 9.56
CA TYR A 56 11.61 -3.75 8.85
C TYR A 56 10.09 -3.60 9.02
N PRO A 57 9.60 -2.41 9.43
CA PRO A 57 8.17 -2.15 9.47
C PRO A 57 7.65 -1.85 8.05
N GLU A 58 6.85 -2.77 7.52
CA GLU A 58 6.04 -2.54 6.33
C GLU A 58 4.69 -1.98 6.75
N VAL A 59 4.18 -0.97 6.04
CA VAL A 59 2.93 -0.28 6.37
C VAL A 59 2.03 -0.22 5.15
N VAL A 60 0.75 -0.52 5.36
CA VAL A 60 -0.31 -0.30 4.37
C VAL A 60 -1.21 0.81 4.88
N HIS A 61 -1.43 1.82 4.06
CA HIS A 61 -2.39 2.90 4.27
C HIS A 61 -3.51 2.78 3.24
N VAL A 62 -4.75 2.97 3.70
CA VAL A 62 -5.95 3.00 2.87
C VAL A 62 -6.74 4.26 3.21
N PHE A 63 -7.16 4.97 2.18
CA PHE A 63 -8.00 6.15 2.26
C PHE A 63 -9.24 5.96 1.39
N ASP A 64 -10.35 6.55 1.82
CA ASP A 64 -11.44 6.82 0.88
C ASP A 64 -11.07 8.07 0.07
N PHE A 65 -11.22 7.99 -1.24
CA PHE A 65 -10.84 9.01 -2.20
C PHE A 65 -12.07 9.58 -2.91
N ASP A 66 -12.27 10.89 -2.80
CA ASP A 66 -13.27 11.61 -3.57
C ASP A 66 -12.61 12.14 -4.84
N ARG A 67 -12.84 11.45 -5.97
CA ARG A 67 -12.31 11.85 -7.27
C ARG A 67 -12.82 13.19 -7.80
N CYS A 68 -13.95 13.70 -7.30
CA CYS A 68 -14.53 14.95 -7.75
C CYS A 68 -13.81 16.14 -7.10
N ASN A 69 -13.53 16.04 -5.81
CA ASN A 69 -12.89 17.11 -5.06
C ASN A 69 -11.38 16.89 -4.87
N GLY A 70 -10.89 15.67 -5.09
CA GLY A 70 -9.49 15.28 -4.87
C GLY A 70 -9.14 15.07 -3.39
N HIS A 71 -10.12 14.77 -2.55
CA HIS A 71 -9.94 14.66 -1.10
C HIS A 71 -9.68 13.22 -0.65
N PHE A 72 -8.79 13.07 0.34
CA PHE A 72 -8.54 11.83 1.04
C PHE A 72 -9.17 11.88 2.43
N THR A 73 -9.95 10.87 2.78
CA THR A 73 -10.65 10.78 4.07
C THR A 73 -10.57 9.37 4.63
N ASN A 74 -11.02 9.19 5.89
CA ASN A 74 -11.14 7.87 6.54
C ASN A 74 -9.86 7.03 6.46
N HIS A 75 -8.76 7.62 6.94
CA HIS A 75 -7.45 6.98 6.98
C HIS A 75 -7.48 5.73 7.86
N ARG A 76 -7.17 4.59 7.26
CA ARG A 76 -6.90 3.33 7.94
C ARG A 76 -5.49 2.89 7.63
N PHE A 77 -4.78 2.35 8.61
CA PHE A 77 -3.47 1.76 8.37
C PHE A 77 -3.20 0.60 9.31
N TRP A 78 -2.27 -0.25 8.89
CA TRP A 78 -1.72 -1.30 9.71
C TRP A 78 -0.28 -1.57 9.29
N GLN A 79 0.46 -2.24 10.17
CA GLN A 79 1.86 -2.54 9.97
C GLN A 79 2.15 -4.03 10.14
N PHE A 80 3.17 -4.50 9.43
CA PHE A 80 3.75 -5.81 9.57
C PHE A 80 5.20 -5.68 10.01
N THR A 81 5.70 -6.70 10.71
CA THR A 81 7.12 -6.84 10.99
C THR A 81 7.65 -7.95 10.11
N VAL A 82 8.52 -7.61 9.16
CA VAL A 82 9.20 -8.60 8.31
C VAL A 82 10.63 -8.83 8.79
N PRO A 83 11.13 -10.08 8.77
CA PRO A 83 12.46 -10.44 9.26
C PRO A 83 13.59 -10.06 8.30
N TYR A 84 13.29 -9.74 7.05
CA TYR A 84 14.28 -9.31 6.07
C TYR A 84 13.68 -8.29 5.12
N PHE A 85 14.44 -7.23 4.84
CA PHE A 85 14.17 -6.34 3.71
C PHE A 85 14.63 -7.04 2.43
N ASN A 86 13.71 -7.54 1.62
CA ASN A 86 14.04 -8.13 0.33
C ASN A 86 13.92 -7.12 -0.84
N GLY A 87 13.56 -5.86 -0.56
CA GLY A 87 13.38 -4.81 -1.55
C GLY A 87 12.14 -4.96 -2.45
N ALA A 88 11.30 -5.97 -2.23
CA ALA A 88 10.12 -6.25 -3.03
C ALA A 88 8.84 -5.94 -2.24
N THR A 89 8.21 -4.81 -2.54
CA THR A 89 6.82 -4.52 -2.15
C THR A 89 5.97 -4.35 -3.39
N GLY A 90 4.78 -4.93 -3.35
CA GLY A 90 3.84 -4.90 -4.46
C GLY A 90 2.42 -4.79 -3.92
N THR A 91 1.57 -4.10 -4.68
CA THR A 91 0.17 -3.91 -4.31
C THR A 91 -0.70 -3.90 -5.54
N SER A 92 -1.84 -4.59 -5.48
CA SER A 92 -2.85 -4.56 -6.53
C SER A 92 -4.25 -4.64 -5.94
N ILE A 93 -5.25 -4.14 -6.68
CA ILE A 93 -6.66 -4.21 -6.28
C ILE A 93 -7.41 -4.99 -7.36
N SER A 94 -8.30 -5.88 -6.95
CA SER A 94 -9.10 -6.69 -7.87
C SER A 94 -10.00 -5.80 -8.75
N PRO A 95 -10.36 -6.24 -9.97
CA PRO A 95 -11.16 -5.44 -10.91
C PRO A 95 -12.53 -4.98 -10.37
N ASN A 96 -13.09 -5.68 -9.39
CA ASN A 96 -14.34 -5.31 -8.73
C ASN A 96 -14.15 -4.38 -7.52
N SER A 97 -12.94 -3.82 -7.33
CA SER A 97 -12.57 -2.88 -6.27
C SER A 97 -12.73 -3.39 -4.83
N ARG A 98 -12.86 -4.71 -4.64
CA ARG A 98 -13.10 -5.29 -3.31
C ARG A 98 -11.84 -5.83 -2.64
N PHE A 99 -11.00 -6.55 -3.36
CA PHE A 99 -9.88 -7.26 -2.76
C PHE A 99 -8.58 -6.52 -3.00
N LEU A 100 -7.86 -6.23 -1.93
CA LEU A 100 -6.52 -5.65 -1.94
C LEU A 100 -5.50 -6.77 -1.75
N TYR A 101 -4.58 -6.92 -2.69
CA TYR A 101 -3.43 -7.81 -2.57
C TYR A 101 -2.19 -7.02 -2.19
N VAL A 102 -1.48 -7.50 -1.17
CA VAL A 102 -0.25 -6.90 -0.65
C VAL A 102 0.81 -7.99 -0.63
N SER A 103 1.89 -7.80 -1.39
CA SER A 103 3.08 -8.64 -1.28
C SER A 103 4.09 -7.97 -0.36
N THR A 104 4.34 -8.63 0.77
CA THR A 104 5.42 -8.28 1.69
C THR A 104 6.70 -8.99 1.30
N GLY A 105 7.77 -8.82 2.08
CA GLY A 105 9.01 -9.56 1.87
C GLY A 105 8.89 -11.10 1.86
N THR A 106 7.81 -11.69 2.37
CA THR A 106 7.67 -13.16 2.47
C THR A 106 6.27 -13.66 2.15
N TYR A 107 5.25 -12.85 2.42
CA TYR A 107 3.85 -13.24 2.34
C TYR A 107 3.13 -12.47 1.24
N LEU A 108 2.25 -13.15 0.51
CA LEU A 108 1.20 -12.56 -0.28
C LEU A 108 -0.11 -12.61 0.53
N LEU A 109 -0.66 -11.44 0.81
CA LEU A 109 -1.83 -11.26 1.66
C LEU A 109 -2.98 -10.66 0.83
N GLN A 110 -4.22 -11.07 1.13
CA GLN A 110 -5.43 -10.48 0.56
C GLN A 110 -6.30 -9.88 1.67
N TYR A 111 -6.83 -8.69 1.45
CA TYR A 111 -7.74 -7.98 2.35
C TYR A 111 -9.06 -7.64 1.64
N ASP A 112 -10.17 -7.61 2.38
CA ASP A 112 -11.46 -7.12 1.91
C ASP A 112 -11.61 -5.63 2.24
N LEU A 113 -11.59 -4.78 1.21
CA LEU A 113 -11.72 -3.32 1.31
C LEU A 113 -13.11 -2.87 1.75
N ASN A 114 -14.11 -3.77 1.72
CA ASN A 114 -15.47 -3.51 2.19
C ASN A 114 -15.70 -4.02 3.62
N ALA A 115 -14.72 -4.68 4.23
CA ALA A 115 -14.82 -5.08 5.63
C ALA A 115 -14.85 -3.84 6.54
N SER A 116 -15.65 -3.93 7.60
CA SER A 116 -15.69 -2.90 8.65
C SER A 116 -14.33 -2.69 9.31
N ASN A 117 -13.54 -3.77 9.43
CA ASN A 117 -12.13 -3.74 9.79
C ASN A 117 -11.31 -4.44 8.70
N ILE A 118 -10.71 -3.65 7.81
CA ILE A 118 -9.91 -4.14 6.69
C ILE A 118 -8.74 -4.99 7.19
N GLN A 119 -7.98 -4.54 8.18
CA GLN A 119 -6.82 -5.26 8.71
C GLN A 119 -7.20 -6.68 9.19
N SER A 120 -8.32 -6.80 9.90
CA SER A 120 -8.77 -8.09 10.44
C SER A 120 -9.33 -9.03 9.38
N SER A 121 -9.61 -8.55 8.16
CA SER A 121 -10.06 -9.38 7.04
C SER A 121 -8.91 -10.08 6.29
N GLY A 122 -7.66 -9.80 6.69
CA GLY A 122 -6.47 -10.32 6.03
C GLY A 122 -6.41 -11.84 6.04
N ILE A 123 -6.18 -12.42 4.86
CA ILE A 123 -5.89 -13.84 4.69
C ILE A 123 -4.55 -14.04 3.98
N LEU A 124 -3.87 -15.13 4.33
CA LEU A 124 -2.69 -15.60 3.61
C LEU A 124 -3.13 -16.22 2.27
N VAL A 125 -2.60 -15.70 1.18
CA VAL A 125 -2.79 -16.28 -0.16
C VAL A 125 -1.64 -17.24 -0.46
N ASP A 126 -0.40 -16.78 -0.23
CA ASP A 126 0.81 -17.55 -0.52
C ASP A 126 2.01 -17.02 0.28
N TYR A 127 3.11 -17.78 0.30
CA TYR A 127 4.37 -17.36 0.92
C TYR A 127 5.60 -17.96 0.21
N ILE A 128 6.70 -17.21 0.21
CA ILE A 128 7.99 -17.71 -0.26
C ILE A 128 8.71 -18.42 0.89
N ASN A 129 9.13 -19.67 0.66
CA ASN A 129 10.01 -20.38 1.57
C ASN A 129 11.47 -20.23 1.13
N TYR A 130 12.24 -19.44 1.87
CA TYR A 130 13.67 -19.19 1.57
C TYR A 130 14.59 -20.37 1.94
N ASN A 131 14.10 -21.41 2.63
CA ASN A 131 14.90 -22.56 3.07
C ASN A 131 14.88 -23.73 2.06
N ILE A 132 14.47 -23.52 0.81
CA ILE A 132 14.51 -24.56 -0.21
C ILE A 132 15.94 -24.66 -0.77
N PRO A 133 16.64 -25.79 -0.61
CA PRO A 133 17.99 -25.95 -1.16
C PRO A 133 17.91 -26.00 -2.69
N ASN A 134 18.61 -25.05 -3.34
CA ASN A 134 18.88 -25.02 -4.79
C ASN A 134 17.66 -25.08 -5.71
N HIS A 135 17.18 -23.93 -6.18
CA HIS A 135 16.53 -23.87 -7.49
C HIS A 135 17.43 -23.15 -8.49
N ASN A 136 18.00 -23.94 -9.40
CA ASN A 136 18.31 -23.46 -10.74
C ASN A 136 16.99 -23.04 -11.37
N ILE A 137 16.75 -21.73 -11.42
CA ILE A 137 15.60 -21.16 -12.13
C ILE A 137 15.98 -21.14 -13.61
N ILE A 138 15.22 -21.88 -14.43
CA ILE A 138 15.23 -21.80 -15.90
C ILE A 138 14.14 -20.80 -16.30
#